data_AF-A0A645C9Y0-F1
#
_entry.id   AF-A0A645C9Y0-F1
#
_cell.length_a   1.000
_cell.length_b   1.000
_cell.length_c   1.000
_cell.angle_alpha   90.00
_cell.angle_beta   90.00
_cell.angle_gamma   90.00
#
_symmetry.space_group_name_H-M   'P 1'
#
loop_
_entity.id
_entity.type
_entity.pdbx_description
1 polymer ?
#
loop_
_entity_poly.entity_id
_entity_poly.type
_entity_poly.pdbx_seq_one_letter_code
_entity_poly.pdbx_strand_id
1 'polypeptide(L)'
;MHFDTIAGKWKWIKTYKVIPLSDTNPETPANTGIEELLVFNTDFTWYKTQNNVLADSGSYSLGSGSYTYPAGVPTLEYDSIAYYRNNTPIKNGFDYYEIYHDTLVFCSYFGGRWSAYTLSHSGTKWWIRQN
;
A
#
# COMPACT_ATOMS: atom_id res chain seq x y z
N MET A 1 1.37 12.14 19.33
CA MET A 1 0.61 11.59 18.19
C MET A 1 1.08 10.14 18.05
N HIS A 2 0.20 9.18 18.33
CA HIS A 2 0.53 7.75 18.22
C HIS A 2 0.45 7.42 16.74
N PHE A 3 1.60 7.27 16.08
CA PHE A 3 1.61 6.64 14.78
C PHE A 3 1.35 5.16 15.04
N ASP A 4 0.15 4.68 14.72
CA ASP A 4 -0.03 3.24 14.54
C ASP A 4 1.00 2.81 13.50
N THR A 5 1.96 2.00 13.92
CA THR A 5 3.10 1.70 13.06
C THR A 5 2.63 0.77 11.94
N ILE A 6 3.06 1.04 10.71
CA ILE A 6 2.80 0.16 9.55
C ILE A 6 3.46 -1.22 9.71
N ALA A 7 4.42 -1.35 10.63
CA ALA A 7 5.02 -2.61 11.01
C ALA A 7 3.96 -3.61 11.46
N GLY A 8 4.02 -4.82 10.93
CA GLY A 8 3.03 -5.85 11.18
C GLY A 8 2.80 -6.73 9.96
N LYS A 9 1.87 -7.67 10.14
CA LYS A 9 1.45 -8.63 9.14
C LYS A 9 0.07 -8.25 8.63
N TRP A 10 -0.08 -8.14 7.31
CA TRP A 10 -1.27 -7.59 6.66
C TRP A 10 -1.77 -8.57 5.59
N LYS A 11 -3.02 -9.00 5.70
CA LYS A 11 -3.68 -9.87 4.71
C LYS A 11 -4.50 -9.03 3.75
N TRP A 12 -4.34 -9.24 2.45
CA TRP A 12 -5.13 -8.55 1.44
C TRP A 12 -6.61 -8.96 1.55
N ILE A 13 -7.51 -7.97 1.50
CA ILE A 13 -8.96 -8.21 1.51
C ILE A 13 -9.63 -7.72 0.22
N LYS A 14 -9.24 -6.55 -0.32
CA LYS A 14 -9.80 -6.07 -1.58
C LYS A 14 -8.96 -5.05 -2.33
N THR A 15 -9.19 -4.93 -3.64
CA THR A 15 -8.64 -3.88 -4.50
C THR A 15 -9.74 -3.26 -5.36
N TYR A 16 -9.85 -1.94 -5.36
CA TYR A 16 -10.62 -1.21 -6.37
C TYR A 16 -9.69 -0.82 -7.52
N LYS A 17 -9.98 -1.31 -8.74
CA LYS A 17 -9.16 -1.00 -9.91
C LYS A 17 -9.31 0.46 -10.30
N VAL A 18 -8.19 1.05 -10.70
CA VAL A 18 -8.19 2.39 -11.31
C VAL A 18 -8.26 2.31 -12.83
N ILE A 19 -7.77 1.20 -13.43
CA ILE A 19 -7.75 1.02 -14.89
C ILE A 19 -8.06 -0.46 -15.26
N PRO A 20 -9.21 -0.75 -15.92
CA PRO A 20 -10.37 0.13 -16.03
C PRO A 20 -10.90 0.47 -14.63
N LEU A 21 -11.44 1.68 -14.45
CA LEU A 21 -12.01 2.10 -13.17
C LEU A 21 -13.15 1.14 -12.77
N SER A 22 -13.06 0.56 -11.58
CA SER A 22 -14.13 -0.26 -11.02
C SER A 22 -14.24 -0.02 -9.53
N ASP A 23 -15.22 0.80 -9.17
CA ASP A 23 -15.60 1.19 -7.82
C ASP A 23 -16.72 0.31 -7.24
N THR A 24 -17.46 -0.39 -8.09
CA THR A 24 -18.59 -1.25 -7.71
C THR A 24 -18.22 -2.74 -7.54
N ASN A 25 -17.16 -3.21 -8.19
CA ASN A 25 -16.76 -4.62 -8.20
C ASN A 25 -15.27 -4.79 -7.86
N PRO A 26 -14.89 -4.70 -6.58
CA PRO A 26 -13.50 -4.88 -6.19
C PRO A 26 -13.02 -6.31 -6.45
N GLU A 27 -11.75 -6.45 -6.75
CA GLU A 27 -11.07 -7.75 -6.71
C GLU A 27 -10.83 -8.14 -5.26
N THR A 28 -11.03 -9.40 -4.94
CA THR A 28 -10.92 -9.97 -3.60
C THR A 28 -10.27 -11.35 -3.70
N PRO A 29 -9.68 -11.88 -2.62
CA PRO A 29 -9.15 -13.25 -2.64
C PRO A 29 -10.17 -14.29 -3.11
N ALA A 30 -11.45 -14.12 -2.76
CA ALA A 30 -12.52 -15.04 -3.11
C ALA A 30 -12.83 -15.07 -4.62
N ASN A 31 -12.76 -13.93 -5.31
CA ASN A 31 -13.11 -13.85 -6.74
C ASN A 31 -11.90 -13.97 -7.68
N THR A 32 -10.68 -13.77 -7.18
CA THR A 32 -9.44 -13.97 -7.96
C THR A 32 -8.77 -15.31 -7.71
N GLY A 33 -9.05 -15.96 -6.57
CA GLY A 33 -8.32 -17.16 -6.11
C GLY A 33 -6.88 -16.86 -5.68
N ILE A 34 -6.53 -15.58 -5.46
CA ILE A 34 -5.20 -15.14 -5.03
C ILE A 34 -5.28 -14.69 -3.58
N GLU A 35 -4.48 -15.29 -2.71
CA GLU A 35 -4.21 -14.77 -1.38
C GLU A 35 -2.92 -13.99 -1.38
N GLU A 36 -2.90 -12.81 -0.74
CA GLU A 36 -1.67 -12.07 -0.53
C GLU A 36 -1.45 -11.74 0.93
N LEU A 37 -0.19 -11.78 1.32
CA LEU A 37 0.29 -11.36 2.62
C LEU A 37 1.43 -10.35 2.42
N LEU A 38 1.35 -9.23 3.13
CA LEU A 38 2.39 -8.23 3.19
C LEU A 38 2.88 -8.12 4.63
N VAL A 39 4.20 -8.13 4.81
CA VAL A 39 4.81 -8.03 6.14
C VAL A 39 5.84 -6.92 6.14
N PHE A 40 5.66 -5.98 7.07
CA PHE A 40 6.60 -4.91 7.37
C PHE A 40 7.25 -5.21 8.73
N ASN A 41 8.56 -5.40 8.72
CA ASN A 41 9.33 -5.64 9.93
C ASN A 41 9.73 -4.31 10.58
N THR A 42 10.04 -4.36 11.88
CA THR A 42 10.49 -3.20 12.66
C THR A 42 11.91 -2.75 12.34
N ASP A 43 12.67 -3.55 11.58
CA ASP A 43 14.01 -3.25 11.08
C ASP A 43 14.01 -2.59 9.69
N PHE A 44 12.85 -2.09 9.25
CA PHE A 44 12.65 -1.47 7.94
C PHE A 44 12.83 -2.41 6.74
N THR A 45 12.72 -3.73 6.95
CA THR A 45 12.60 -4.71 5.87
C THR A 45 11.15 -5.11 5.62
N TRP A 46 10.84 -5.56 4.41
CA TRP A 46 9.51 -6.03 4.05
C TRP A 46 9.59 -7.26 3.15
N TYR A 47 8.52 -8.04 3.15
CA TYR A 47 8.31 -9.08 2.15
C TYR A 47 6.83 -9.27 1.88
N LYS A 48 6.57 -9.91 0.74
CA LYS A 48 5.23 -10.17 0.24
C LYS A 48 5.14 -11.58 -0.28
N THR A 49 4.08 -12.27 0.08
CA THR A 49 3.75 -13.58 -0.50
C THR A 49 2.46 -13.51 -1.29
N GLN A 50 2.37 -14.34 -2.32
CA GLN A 50 1.14 -14.63 -3.05
C GLN A 50 0.93 -16.13 -3.06
N ASN A 51 -0.22 -16.61 -2.60
CA ASN A 51 -0.53 -18.04 -2.45
C ASN A 51 0.59 -18.80 -1.71
N ASN A 52 1.10 -18.22 -0.62
CA ASN A 52 2.20 -18.74 0.21
C ASN A 52 3.58 -18.84 -0.48
N VAL A 53 3.73 -18.31 -1.70
CA VAL A 53 5.03 -18.21 -2.39
C VAL A 53 5.59 -16.80 -2.23
N LEU A 54 6.89 -16.67 -1.94
CA LEU A 54 7.56 -15.37 -1.88
C LEU A 54 7.48 -14.70 -3.25
N ALA A 55 6.75 -13.59 -3.31
CA ALA A 55 6.54 -12.82 -4.53
C ALA A 55 7.51 -11.64 -4.62
N ASP A 56 7.85 -11.02 -3.48
CA ASP A 56 8.77 -9.88 -3.43
C ASP A 56 9.32 -9.64 -2.02
N SER A 57 10.43 -8.90 -1.93
CA SER A 57 11.01 -8.44 -0.66
C SER A 57 12.02 -7.29 -0.87
N GLY A 58 12.33 -6.58 0.22
CA GLY A 58 13.31 -5.52 0.20
C GLY A 58 13.37 -4.76 1.52
N SER A 59 13.80 -3.50 1.43
CA SER A 59 13.70 -2.53 2.52
C SER A 59 12.73 -1.42 2.16
N TYR A 60 12.27 -0.68 3.17
CA TYR A 60 11.38 0.45 3.00
C TYR A 60 11.81 1.65 3.83
N SER A 61 11.35 2.84 3.46
CA SER A 61 11.42 4.04 4.27
C SER A 61 10.03 4.66 4.37
N LEU A 62 9.79 5.39 5.46
CA LEU A 62 8.52 6.08 5.70
C LEU A 62 8.73 7.59 5.58
N GLY A 63 7.73 8.28 5.08
CA GLY A 63 7.66 9.73 5.02
C GLY A 63 6.26 10.21 5.38
N SER A 64 6.17 11.48 5.73
CA SER A 64 4.91 12.18 5.96
C SER A 64 5.02 13.59 5.38
N GLY A 65 3.91 14.19 5.00
CA GLY A 65 3.91 15.53 4.45
C GLY A 65 2.53 16.13 4.35
N SER A 66 2.48 17.34 3.81
CA SER A 66 1.23 18.05 3.57
C SER A 66 1.28 18.74 2.21
N TYR A 67 0.19 18.64 1.46
CA TYR A 67 -0.03 19.37 0.22
C TYR A 67 -1.15 20.39 0.39
N THR A 68 -0.84 21.67 0.16
CA THR A 68 -1.85 22.73 0.19
C THR A 68 -2.24 23.08 -1.24
N TYR A 69 -3.50 22.83 -1.58
CA TYR A 69 -4.05 23.20 -2.88
C TYR A 69 -4.14 24.73 -3.02
N PRO A 70 -3.90 25.30 -4.22
CA PRO A 70 -4.23 26.70 -4.48
C PRO A 70 -5.73 26.96 -4.32
N ALA A 71 -6.10 28.11 -3.76
CA ALA A 71 -7.47 28.65 -3.65
C ALA A 71 -8.43 28.01 -2.62
N GLY A 72 -8.17 28.20 -1.32
CA GLY A 72 -9.18 28.04 -0.26
C GLY A 72 -9.64 26.61 0.02
N VAL A 73 -8.98 25.62 -0.58
CA VAL A 73 -9.19 24.19 -0.35
C VAL A 73 -8.36 23.74 0.86
N PRO A 74 -8.82 22.76 1.66
CA PRO A 74 -8.08 22.23 2.79
C PRO A 74 -6.68 21.70 2.41
N THR A 75 -5.74 21.87 3.33
CA THR A 75 -4.44 21.19 3.29
C THR A 75 -4.68 19.69 3.47
N LEU A 76 -4.09 18.89 2.58
CA LEU A 76 -4.11 17.44 2.65
C LEU A 76 -2.83 16.95 3.32
N GLU A 77 -2.95 16.35 4.49
CA GLU A 77 -1.85 15.61 5.13
C GLU A 77 -1.80 14.19 4.57
N TYR A 78 -0.61 13.61 4.49
CA TYR A 78 -0.41 12.26 3.98
C TYR A 78 0.77 11.57 4.64
N ASP A 79 0.67 10.24 4.74
CA ASP A 79 1.78 9.35 5.00
C ASP A 79 2.17 8.61 3.71
N SER A 80 3.46 8.30 3.57
CA SER A 80 4.00 7.59 2.41
C SER A 80 5.06 6.58 2.78
N ILE A 81 5.20 5.58 1.92
CA ILE A 81 6.21 4.55 1.99
C ILE A 81 6.97 4.51 0.67
N ALA A 82 8.28 4.33 0.71
CA ALA A 82 9.11 4.07 -0.47
C ALA A 82 9.83 2.73 -0.31
N TYR A 83 9.90 1.94 -1.39
CA TYR A 83 10.46 0.60 -1.39
C TYR A 83 11.81 0.56 -2.13
N TYR A 84 12.70 -0.29 -1.63
CA TYR A 84 14.07 -0.44 -2.12
C TYR A 84 14.41 -1.91 -2.29
N ARG A 85 15.23 -2.23 -3.30
CA ARG A 85 15.82 -3.55 -3.50
C ARG A 85 17.33 -3.40 -3.57
N ASN A 86 18.07 -4.13 -2.74
CA ASN A 86 19.53 -4.01 -2.62
C ASN A 86 19.98 -2.54 -2.47
N ASN A 87 19.30 -1.80 -1.57
CA ASN A 87 19.53 -0.35 -1.32
C ASN A 87 19.29 0.57 -2.53
N THR A 88 18.70 0.08 -3.61
CA THR A 88 18.33 0.88 -4.78
C THR A 88 16.83 1.14 -4.76
N PRO A 89 16.36 2.39 -4.90
CA PRO A 89 14.92 2.69 -4.97
C PRO A 89 14.26 1.91 -6.10
N ILE A 90 13.13 1.26 -5.82
CA ILE A 90 12.32 0.63 -6.85
C ILE A 90 11.64 1.76 -7.64
N LYS A 91 11.84 1.81 -8.95
CA LYS A 91 11.16 2.80 -9.82
C LYS A 91 9.65 2.68 -9.63
N ASN A 92 8.99 3.78 -9.28
CA ASN A 92 7.57 3.85 -8.92
C ASN A 92 7.17 3.00 -7.70
N GLY A 93 8.11 2.45 -6.93
CA GLY A 93 7.81 1.73 -5.69
C GLY A 93 7.63 2.72 -4.55
N PHE A 94 6.54 3.48 -4.56
CA PHE A 94 6.21 4.38 -3.46
C PHE A 94 4.70 4.48 -3.27
N ASP A 95 4.13 4.22 -2.10
CA ASP A 95 2.68 4.34 -1.92
C ASP A 95 2.33 5.42 -0.90
N TYR A 96 1.19 6.09 -1.08
CA TYR A 96 0.55 6.80 0.01
C TYR A 96 -0.33 5.82 0.77
N TYR A 97 -0.34 5.94 2.09
CA TYR A 97 -1.10 5.03 2.92
C TYR A 97 -1.80 5.74 4.06
N GLU A 98 -2.79 5.03 4.60
CA GLU A 98 -3.48 5.40 5.83
C GLU A 98 -3.81 4.13 6.62
N ILE A 99 -3.79 4.24 7.94
CA ILE A 99 -4.11 3.16 8.87
C ILE A 99 -5.32 3.57 9.68
N TYR A 100 -6.38 2.78 9.60
CA TYR A 100 -7.60 2.93 10.40
C TYR A 100 -7.83 1.66 11.22
N HIS A 101 -7.50 1.71 12.51
CA HIS A 101 -7.50 0.53 13.38
C HIS A 101 -6.64 -0.59 12.77
N ASP A 102 -7.25 -1.75 12.51
CA ASP A 102 -6.58 -2.90 11.90
C ASP A 102 -6.56 -2.86 10.37
N THR A 103 -6.99 -1.76 9.74
CA THR A 103 -7.04 -1.65 8.28
C THR A 103 -5.93 -0.76 7.75
N LEU A 104 -5.10 -1.29 6.87
CA LEU A 104 -4.13 -0.52 6.09
C LEU A 104 -4.68 -0.32 4.67
N VAL A 105 -4.66 0.93 4.20
CA VAL A 105 -5.10 1.29 2.86
C VAL A 105 -3.94 1.90 2.10
N PHE A 106 -3.57 1.34 0.96
CA PHE A 106 -2.68 1.98 -0.01
C PHE A 106 -3.50 2.63 -1.11
N CYS A 107 -3.29 3.93 -1.34
CA CYS A 107 -4.05 4.73 -2.30
C CYS A 107 -3.20 5.10 -3.51
N SER A 108 -3.58 4.60 -4.68
CA SER A 108 -2.89 4.91 -5.94
C SER A 108 -3.17 6.32 -6.49
N TYR A 109 -4.15 7.04 -5.94
CA TYR A 109 -4.64 8.31 -6.49
C TYR A 109 -3.74 9.52 -6.19
N PHE A 110 -3.00 9.49 -5.08
CA PHE A 110 -2.07 10.58 -4.72
C PHE A 110 -0.66 10.37 -5.32
N GLY A 111 -0.36 9.17 -5.81
CA GLY A 111 0.85 8.83 -6.55
C GLY A 111 0.75 9.30 -7.99
N GLY A 112 1.39 10.43 -8.31
CA GLY A 112 1.53 10.93 -9.68
C GLY A 112 1.81 9.79 -10.67
N ARG A 113 0.76 9.45 -11.44
CA ARG A 113 0.66 8.39 -12.45
C ARG A 113 0.94 6.93 -12.04
N TRP A 114 1.72 6.62 -11.03
CA TRP A 114 2.05 5.22 -10.70
C TRP A 114 2.48 5.09 -9.24
N SER A 115 1.62 4.60 -8.36
CA SER A 115 1.99 3.46 -7.51
C SER A 115 0.83 2.83 -6.73
N ALA A 116 0.80 1.51 -6.92
CA ALA A 116 0.39 0.41 -6.07
C ALA A 116 1.31 -0.76 -6.54
N TYR A 117 2.63 -0.49 -6.59
CA TYR A 117 3.55 -0.94 -7.66
C TYR A 117 4.46 -2.12 -7.25
N THR A 118 4.22 -3.39 -7.51
CA THR A 118 3.65 -4.04 -8.68
C THR A 118 3.04 -5.34 -8.17
N LEU A 119 1.73 -5.37 -8.08
CA LEU A 119 0.96 -6.56 -7.82
C LEU A 119 0.00 -6.74 -8.99
N SER A 120 -0.30 -7.98 -9.37
CA SER A 120 -1.56 -8.29 -10.04
C SER A 120 -2.68 -7.55 -9.29
N HIS A 121 -3.66 -6.98 -9.99
CA HIS A 121 -4.76 -6.21 -9.40
C HIS A 121 -4.35 -4.81 -8.91
N SER A 122 -3.81 -3.96 -9.78
CA SER A 122 -3.39 -2.59 -9.44
C SER A 122 -4.58 -1.64 -9.16
N GLY A 123 -4.48 -0.89 -8.06
CA GLY A 123 -5.48 0.09 -7.63
C GLY A 123 -5.41 0.39 -6.13
N THR A 124 -6.48 0.93 -5.56
CA THR A 124 -6.54 1.19 -4.10
C THR A 124 -6.71 -0.12 -3.37
N LYS A 125 -5.69 -0.51 -2.60
CA LYS A 125 -5.58 -1.84 -1.96
C LYS A 125 -5.83 -1.74 -0.47
N TRP A 126 -6.67 -2.64 0.03
CA TRP A 126 -7.07 -2.71 1.42
C TRP A 126 -6.54 -3.99 2.05
N TRP A 127 -6.01 -3.85 3.25
CA TRP A 127 -5.41 -4.93 4.01
C TRP A 127 -5.93 -4.92 5.44
N ILE A 128 -6.04 -6.11 6.05
CA ILE A 128 -6.37 -6.27 7.46
C ILE A 128 -5.17 -6.80 8.22
N ARG A 129 -4.89 -6.23 9.38
CA ARG A 129 -3.86 -6.70 10.31
C ARG A 129 -4.15 -8.13 10.73
N GLN A 130 -3.10 -8.91 10.91
CA GLN A 130 -3.17 -10.27 11.42
C GLN A 130 -2.55 -10.27 12.81
N ASN A 131 -3.24 -10.90 13.77
CA ASN A 131 -2.74 -11.13 15.12
C ASN A 131 -1.63 -12.20 15.14
#